data_AF-A0A370TT50-F1
#
_entry.id   AF-A0A370TT50-F1
#
_cell.length_a   1.000
_cell.length_b   1.000
_cell.length_c   1.000
_cell.angle_alpha   90.00
_cell.angle_beta   90.00
_cell.angle_gamma   90.00
#
_symmetry.space_group_name_H-M   'P 1'
#
loop_
_entity.id
_entity.type
_entity.pdbx_description
1 polymer ?
#
loop_
_entity_poly.entity_id
_entity_poly.type
_entity_poly.pdbx_seq_one_letter_code
_entity_poly.pdbx_strand_id
1 'polypeptide(L)'
;MGDPNHPYQLEAFNIFQTAWLDLQYGQHTASPPVLHDIANQAADRLAAATEAAENPGSFLYSALSAIVDHGSQSPASLDLMLQTYTQAAKQLPASVSGGYGKGMDAAMGELNWWIAEEADLFSPPLQFTQETPGQSSTCDSSNPQFQERDVKDRQADVLDRTQEWRKERVRWTLMSAAMGRCYALDLVRANEGKNATAQVDGALDIEGAGWSEAQFVGATVMLRACAKSLGVETIKVSEWVEKLEALLWREHVSFTVKSHSELLLRNLRGGPYDETSEQLFQMKDWLF
;
A
#
# COMPACT_ATOMS: atom_id res chain seq x y z
N MET A 1 -5.73 -11.97 -7.21
CA MET A 1 -5.49 -12.40 -5.81
C MET A 1 -4.68 -13.69 -5.79
N GLY A 2 -3.43 -13.64 -5.31
CA GLY A 2 -2.52 -14.79 -5.21
C GLY A 2 -2.89 -15.73 -4.05
N ASP A 3 -2.61 -17.02 -4.22
CA ASP A 3 -2.60 -17.98 -3.11
C ASP A 3 -1.33 -17.77 -2.29
N PRO A 4 -1.41 -17.37 -1.00
CA PRO A 4 -0.22 -17.16 -0.17
C PRO A 4 0.60 -18.44 0.03
N ASN A 5 0.03 -19.62 -0.29
CA ASN A 5 0.73 -20.90 -0.28
C ASN A 5 1.31 -21.27 -1.66
N HIS A 6 1.17 -20.39 -2.66
CA HIS A 6 1.77 -20.61 -3.97
C HIS A 6 3.30 -20.71 -3.80
N PRO A 7 3.95 -21.76 -4.35
CA PRO A 7 5.38 -21.97 -4.14
C PRO A 7 6.25 -20.76 -4.50
N TYR A 8 5.91 -20.05 -5.58
CA TYR A 8 6.64 -18.84 -6.00
C TYR A 8 6.50 -17.69 -4.99
N GLN A 9 5.32 -17.53 -4.38
CA GLN A 9 5.09 -16.46 -3.40
C GLN A 9 5.87 -16.75 -2.12
N LEU A 10 5.87 -18.00 -1.67
CA LEU A 10 6.67 -18.43 -0.51
C LEU A 10 8.17 -18.25 -0.75
N GLU A 11 8.66 -18.60 -1.93
CA GLU A 11 10.07 -18.41 -2.30
C GLU A 11 10.46 -16.92 -2.30
N ALA A 12 9.68 -16.07 -2.98
CA ALA A 12 9.91 -14.63 -2.99
C ALA A 12 9.82 -14.01 -1.58
N PHE A 13 8.84 -14.44 -0.77
CA PHE A 13 8.70 -14.03 0.63
C PHE A 13 9.96 -14.34 1.42
N ASN A 14 10.51 -15.56 1.29
CA ASN A 14 11.72 -15.96 2.01
C ASN A 14 12.95 -15.15 1.59
N ILE A 15 13.05 -14.78 0.31
CA ILE A 15 14.13 -13.89 -0.17
C ILE A 15 14.03 -12.52 0.50
N PHE A 16 12.83 -11.91 0.50
CA PHE A 16 12.62 -10.62 1.17
C PHE A 16 12.82 -10.69 2.69
N GLN A 17 12.32 -11.75 3.33
CA GLN A 17 12.47 -11.97 4.75
C GLN A 17 13.93 -12.11 5.16
N THR A 18 14.73 -12.84 4.39
CA THR A 18 16.17 -12.96 4.66
C THR A 18 16.85 -11.61 4.57
N ALA A 19 16.58 -10.83 3.51
CA ALA A 19 17.14 -9.49 3.34
C ALA A 19 16.77 -8.55 4.50
N TRP A 20 15.51 -8.61 4.94
CA TRP A 20 15.05 -7.81 6.06
C TRP A 20 15.72 -8.18 7.38
N LEU A 21 15.86 -9.49 7.66
CA LEU A 21 16.56 -9.96 8.86
C LEU A 21 18.04 -9.59 8.83
N ASP A 22 18.70 -9.69 7.68
CA ASP A 22 20.10 -9.28 7.51
C ASP A 22 20.28 -7.78 7.82
N LEU A 23 19.33 -6.95 7.40
CA LEU A 23 19.32 -5.52 7.72
C LEU A 23 19.11 -5.27 9.22
N GLN A 24 18.21 -6.02 9.87
CA GLN A 24 17.91 -5.87 11.30
C GLN A 24 19.04 -6.40 12.22
N TYR A 25 19.70 -7.50 11.84
CA TYR A 25 20.73 -8.14 12.64
C TYR A 25 22.15 -7.64 12.35
N GLY A 26 22.35 -6.93 11.25
CA GLY A 26 23.58 -6.19 11.02
C GLY A 26 23.83 -5.21 12.18
N GLN A 27 24.96 -5.34 12.88
CA GLN A 27 25.39 -4.36 13.92
C GLN A 27 25.66 -2.95 13.35
N HIS A 28 25.40 -2.75 12.06
CA HIS A 28 25.58 -1.50 11.36
C HIS A 28 24.27 -0.72 11.45
N THR A 29 24.29 0.43 12.12
CA THR A 29 23.29 1.48 11.93
C THR A 29 23.00 1.58 10.42
N ALA A 30 21.74 1.44 10.01
CA ALA A 30 21.27 1.42 8.63
C ALA A 30 21.93 2.53 7.80
N SER A 31 23.09 2.23 7.23
CA SER A 31 23.85 3.15 6.42
C SER A 31 23.48 2.86 4.98
N PRO A 32 23.35 3.90 4.11
CA PRO A 32 22.95 3.70 2.73
C PRO A 32 23.74 2.61 1.97
N PRO A 33 25.07 2.45 2.17
CA PRO A 33 25.83 1.39 1.51
C PRO A 33 25.40 -0.03 1.93
N VAL A 34 25.15 -0.25 3.23
CA VAL A 34 24.73 -1.56 3.75
C VAL A 34 23.36 -1.95 3.22
N LEU A 35 22.42 -1.00 3.19
CA LEU A 35 21.09 -1.21 2.60
C LEU A 35 21.21 -1.61 1.13
N HIS A 36 22.07 -0.92 0.37
CA HIS A 36 22.27 -1.19 -1.04
C HIS A 36 22.87 -2.58 -1.29
N ASP A 37 23.86 -2.99 -0.51
CA ASP A 37 24.49 -4.32 -0.63
C ASP A 37 23.52 -5.46 -0.31
N ILE A 38 22.69 -5.29 0.73
CA ILE A 38 21.65 -6.27 1.10
C ILE A 38 20.59 -6.37 0.00
N ALA A 39 20.12 -5.22 -0.49
CA ALA A 39 19.15 -5.17 -1.59
C ALA A 39 19.69 -5.86 -2.86
N ASN A 40 20.96 -5.61 -3.22
CA ASN A 40 21.59 -6.22 -4.39
C ASN A 40 21.70 -7.74 -4.25
N GLN A 41 22.13 -8.25 -3.09
CA GLN A 41 22.21 -9.69 -2.86
C GLN A 41 20.84 -10.37 -2.92
N ALA A 42 19.81 -9.72 -2.37
CA ALA A 42 18.45 -10.22 -2.45
C ALA A 42 17.91 -10.14 -3.90
N ALA A 43 18.29 -9.11 -4.64
CA ALA A 43 17.93 -8.92 -6.04
C ALA A 43 18.52 -10.01 -6.93
N ASP A 44 19.80 -10.36 -6.73
CA ASP A 44 20.47 -11.45 -7.45
C ASP A 44 19.73 -12.78 -7.25
N ARG A 45 19.31 -13.06 -6.00
CA ARG A 45 18.54 -14.27 -5.68
C ARG A 45 17.16 -14.25 -6.33
N LEU A 46 16.48 -13.10 -6.29
CA LEU A 46 15.15 -12.95 -6.89
C LEU A 46 15.19 -13.07 -8.41
N ALA A 47 16.21 -12.50 -9.07
CA ALA A 47 16.42 -12.63 -10.50
C ALA A 47 16.70 -14.09 -10.90
N ALA A 48 17.61 -14.76 -10.19
CA ALA A 48 17.90 -16.17 -10.42
C ALA A 48 16.68 -17.09 -10.24
N ALA A 49 15.87 -16.85 -9.19
CA ALA A 49 14.63 -17.59 -8.97
C ALA A 49 13.60 -17.34 -10.08
N THR A 50 13.48 -16.09 -10.54
CA THR A 50 12.60 -15.73 -11.67
C THR A 50 13.02 -16.43 -12.96
N GLU A 51 14.33 -16.51 -13.24
CA GLU A 51 14.86 -17.20 -14.43
C GLU A 51 14.66 -18.72 -14.37
N ALA A 52 14.76 -19.31 -13.17
CA ALA A 52 14.60 -20.74 -12.96
C ALA A 52 13.13 -21.19 -12.93
N ALA A 53 12.18 -20.27 -12.74
CA ALA A 53 10.76 -20.57 -12.66
C ALA A 53 10.21 -21.12 -13.99
N GLU A 54 9.34 -22.14 -13.90
CA GLU A 54 8.63 -22.67 -15.07
C GLU A 54 7.75 -21.61 -15.75
N ASN A 55 7.18 -20.70 -14.94
CA ASN A 55 6.44 -19.54 -15.41
C ASN A 55 6.98 -18.25 -14.75
N PRO A 56 7.95 -17.56 -15.40
CA PRO A 56 8.55 -16.35 -14.85
C PRO A 56 7.54 -15.22 -14.62
N GLY A 57 6.52 -15.07 -15.47
CA GLY A 57 5.46 -14.06 -15.28
C GLY A 57 4.66 -14.31 -14.00
N SER A 58 4.27 -15.56 -13.73
CA SER A 58 3.61 -15.92 -12.47
C SER A 58 4.53 -15.72 -11.26
N PHE A 59 5.84 -15.95 -11.40
CA PHE A 59 6.79 -15.67 -10.33
C PHE A 59 6.87 -14.18 -10.02
N LEU A 60 6.95 -13.31 -11.04
CA LEU A 60 6.96 -11.85 -10.87
C LEU A 60 5.71 -11.34 -10.14
N TYR A 61 4.51 -11.78 -10.54
CA TYR A 61 3.27 -11.43 -9.83
C TYR A 61 3.25 -11.97 -8.39
N SER A 62 3.74 -13.19 -8.18
CA SER A 62 3.86 -13.78 -6.83
C SER A 62 4.84 -13.01 -5.95
N ALA A 63 5.93 -12.49 -6.52
CA ALA A 63 6.88 -11.65 -5.81
C ALA A 63 6.24 -10.32 -5.38
N LEU A 64 5.45 -9.68 -6.23
CA LEU A 64 4.68 -8.48 -5.85
C LEU A 64 3.69 -8.78 -4.71
N SER A 65 2.99 -9.92 -4.77
CA SER A 65 2.11 -10.36 -3.69
C SER A 65 2.88 -10.60 -2.38
N ALA A 66 4.09 -11.16 -2.45
CA ALA A 66 4.95 -11.38 -1.29
C ALA A 66 5.42 -10.08 -0.62
N ILE A 67 5.58 -8.98 -1.38
CA ILE A 67 5.88 -7.65 -0.81
C ILE A 67 4.75 -7.21 0.14
N VAL A 68 3.50 -7.41 -0.25
CA VAL A 68 2.32 -7.06 0.56
C VAL A 68 2.26 -7.90 1.82
N ASP A 69 2.41 -9.21 1.66
CA ASP A 69 2.32 -10.17 2.76
C ASP A 69 3.40 -9.92 3.80
N HIS A 70 4.63 -9.67 3.37
CA HIS A 70 5.69 -9.34 4.30
C HIS A 70 5.51 -7.92 4.86
N GLY A 71 5.08 -6.95 4.06
CA GLY A 71 4.70 -5.62 4.54
C GLY A 71 3.64 -5.68 5.64
N SER A 72 2.72 -6.65 5.61
CA SER A 72 1.72 -6.85 6.66
C SER A 72 2.29 -7.29 8.00
N GLN A 73 3.46 -7.91 7.99
CA GLN A 73 4.19 -8.36 9.18
C GLN A 73 5.24 -7.35 9.62
N SER A 74 5.79 -6.58 8.69
CA SER A 74 6.86 -5.59 8.92
C SER A 74 6.73 -4.42 7.94
N PRO A 75 5.81 -3.47 8.16
CA PRO A 75 5.53 -2.42 7.18
C PRO A 75 6.75 -1.54 6.82
N ALA A 76 7.69 -1.38 7.76
CA ALA A 76 8.95 -0.65 7.56
C ALA A 76 9.86 -1.25 6.47
N SER A 77 9.72 -2.54 6.14
CA SER A 77 10.56 -3.22 5.15
C SER A 77 10.16 -2.94 3.70
N LEU A 78 9.04 -2.26 3.48
CA LEU A 78 8.45 -2.04 2.15
C LEU A 78 9.42 -1.37 1.16
N ASP A 79 10.16 -0.35 1.58
CA ASP A 79 11.16 0.31 0.73
C ASP A 79 12.28 -0.66 0.30
N LEU A 80 12.78 -1.50 1.21
CA LEU A 80 13.81 -2.49 0.90
C LEU A 80 13.32 -3.49 -0.16
N MET A 81 12.06 -3.94 -0.04
CA MET A 81 11.48 -4.89 -0.96
C MET A 81 11.26 -4.32 -2.36
N LEU A 82 10.72 -3.11 -2.44
CA LEU A 82 10.53 -2.41 -3.71
C LEU A 82 11.90 -2.16 -4.39
N GLN A 83 12.91 -1.78 -3.61
CA GLN A 83 14.29 -1.66 -4.12
C GLN A 83 14.84 -3.00 -4.61
N THR A 84 14.65 -4.08 -3.85
CA THR A 84 15.08 -5.43 -4.22
C THR A 84 14.41 -5.89 -5.52
N TYR A 85 13.09 -5.73 -5.64
CA TYR A 85 12.34 -6.11 -6.83
C TYR A 85 12.81 -5.34 -8.07
N THR A 86 13.02 -4.03 -7.94
CA THR A 86 13.44 -3.18 -9.06
C THR A 86 14.89 -3.41 -9.47
N GLN A 87 15.77 -3.74 -8.52
CA GLN A 87 17.13 -4.17 -8.82
C GLN A 87 17.13 -5.52 -9.53
N ALA A 88 16.31 -6.48 -9.07
CA ALA A 88 16.18 -7.79 -9.73
C ALA A 88 15.66 -7.62 -11.17
N ALA A 89 14.65 -6.77 -11.37
CA ALA A 89 14.10 -6.46 -12.69
C ALA A 89 15.18 -5.98 -13.68
N LYS A 90 16.14 -5.17 -13.24
CA LYS A 90 17.25 -4.68 -14.08
C LYS A 90 18.24 -5.77 -14.47
N GLN A 91 18.30 -6.86 -13.72
CA GLN A 91 19.21 -7.99 -13.96
C GLN A 91 18.58 -9.06 -14.87
N LEU A 92 17.25 -9.06 -15.04
CA LEU A 92 16.56 -10.09 -15.80
C LEU A 92 16.97 -10.10 -17.28
N PRO A 93 17.37 -11.26 -17.83
CA PRO A 93 17.73 -11.39 -19.23
C PRO A 93 16.47 -11.32 -20.11
N ALA A 94 16.66 -10.99 -21.39
CA ALA A 94 15.58 -10.93 -22.37
C ALA A 94 14.87 -12.28 -22.63
N SER A 95 15.43 -13.40 -22.14
CA SER A 95 14.78 -14.72 -22.17
C SER A 95 13.63 -14.81 -21.17
N VAL A 96 13.66 -14.06 -20.07
CA VAL A 96 12.53 -13.92 -19.15
C VAL A 96 11.46 -13.09 -19.86
N SER A 97 10.25 -13.64 -19.95
CA SER A 97 9.12 -12.98 -20.62
C SER A 97 7.85 -13.10 -19.79
N GLY A 98 6.97 -12.10 -19.93
CA GLY A 98 5.69 -12.02 -19.23
C GLY A 98 4.64 -11.36 -20.11
N GLY A 99 3.47 -11.05 -19.54
CA GLY A 99 2.36 -10.45 -20.28
C GLY A 99 2.69 -9.07 -20.87
N TYR A 100 3.69 -8.38 -20.30
CA TYR A 100 4.01 -6.98 -20.59
C TYR A 100 5.34 -6.76 -21.31
N GLY A 101 6.09 -7.81 -21.65
CA GLY A 101 7.36 -7.67 -22.38
C GLY A 101 8.40 -8.73 -22.05
N LYS A 102 9.67 -8.34 -22.08
CA LYS A 102 10.85 -9.20 -21.83
C LYS A 102 11.83 -8.53 -20.87
N GLY A 103 12.56 -9.33 -20.11
CA GLY A 103 13.53 -8.86 -19.11
C GLY A 103 12.92 -7.84 -18.16
N MET A 104 13.58 -6.69 -18.01
CA MET A 104 13.10 -5.57 -17.20
C MET A 104 11.69 -5.09 -17.57
N ASP A 105 11.35 -5.04 -18.86
CA ASP A 105 10.04 -4.57 -19.30
C ASP A 105 8.90 -5.49 -18.84
N ALA A 106 9.16 -6.80 -18.73
CA ALA A 106 8.21 -7.75 -18.17
C ALA A 106 7.96 -7.41 -16.69
N ALA A 107 9.01 -7.37 -15.87
CA ALA A 107 8.90 -7.14 -14.43
C ALA A 107 8.33 -5.77 -14.07
N MET A 108 8.75 -4.71 -14.75
CA MET A 108 8.22 -3.36 -14.52
C MET A 108 6.80 -3.24 -15.06
N GLY A 109 6.46 -3.93 -16.16
CA GLY A 109 5.09 -4.00 -16.65
C GLY A 109 4.13 -4.66 -15.66
N GLU A 110 4.54 -5.78 -15.05
CA GLU A 110 3.79 -6.43 -13.96
C GLU A 110 3.60 -5.50 -12.76
N LEU A 111 4.64 -4.74 -12.36
CA LEU A 111 4.55 -3.76 -11.27
C LEU A 111 3.53 -2.65 -11.57
N ASN A 112 3.58 -2.06 -12.76
CA ASN A 112 2.61 -1.02 -13.18
C ASN A 112 1.19 -1.58 -13.23
N TRP A 113 1.00 -2.79 -13.77
CA TRP A 113 -0.31 -3.43 -13.80
C TRP A 113 -0.84 -3.73 -12.40
N TRP A 114 0.00 -4.25 -11.51
CA TRP A 114 -0.35 -4.52 -10.12
C TRP A 114 -0.77 -3.24 -9.37
N ILE A 115 -0.06 -2.13 -9.57
CA ILE A 115 -0.44 -0.83 -9.00
C ILE A 115 -1.77 -0.35 -9.57
N ALA A 116 -2.01 -0.51 -10.87
CA ALA A 116 -3.27 -0.13 -11.49
C ALA A 116 -4.45 -1.01 -11.01
N GLU A 117 -4.26 -2.33 -10.92
CA GLU A 117 -5.25 -3.28 -10.41
C GLU A 117 -5.63 -2.94 -8.96
N GLU A 118 -4.63 -2.72 -8.10
CA GLU A 118 -4.88 -2.35 -6.70
C GLU A 118 -5.49 -0.95 -6.58
N ALA A 119 -5.10 0.02 -7.41
CA ALA A 119 -5.72 1.35 -7.47
C ALA A 119 -7.23 1.28 -7.79
N ASP A 120 -7.61 0.41 -8.73
CA ASP A 120 -9.02 0.21 -9.10
C ASP A 120 -9.83 -0.36 -7.91
N LEU A 121 -9.22 -1.21 -7.09
CA LEU A 121 -9.83 -1.73 -5.85
C LEU A 121 -10.04 -0.65 -4.77
N PHE A 122 -9.36 0.49 -4.85
CA PHE A 122 -9.61 1.64 -3.96
C PHE A 122 -10.78 2.53 -4.38
N SER A 123 -11.41 2.28 -5.54
CA SER A 123 -12.66 2.95 -5.88
C SER A 123 -13.71 2.61 -4.81
N PRO A 124 -14.50 3.58 -4.32
CA PRO A 124 -15.57 3.28 -3.38
C PRO A 124 -16.42 2.16 -3.99
N PRO A 125 -16.67 1.06 -3.26
CA PRO A 125 -17.45 -0.03 -3.81
C PRO A 125 -18.78 0.55 -4.30
N LEU A 126 -19.20 0.16 -5.51
CA LEU A 126 -20.56 0.38 -5.98
C LEU A 126 -21.50 -0.31 -4.99
N GLN A 127 -21.90 0.42 -3.95
CA GLN A 127 -22.91 0.12 -2.94
C GLN A 127 -23.32 -1.38 -2.85
N PHE A 128 -22.45 -2.22 -2.30
CA PHE A 128 -22.83 -3.57 -1.84
C PHE A 128 -23.14 -3.57 -0.34
N THR A 129 -23.84 -2.54 0.12
CA THR A 129 -24.61 -2.61 1.34
C THR A 129 -26.05 -2.41 0.94
N GLN A 130 -26.83 -3.51 0.98
CA GLN A 130 -28.27 -3.41 1.09
C GLN A 130 -28.56 -2.47 2.27
N GLU A 131 -28.92 -1.23 1.96
CA GLU A 131 -29.42 -0.28 2.94
C GLU A 131 -30.61 -0.94 3.62
N THR A 132 -30.40 -1.37 4.86
CA THR A 132 -31.53 -1.77 5.69
C THR A 132 -32.23 -0.46 6.05
N PRO A 133 -33.52 -0.27 5.72
CA PRO A 133 -34.19 1.00 5.93
C PRO A 133 -34.12 1.40 7.41
N GLY A 134 -33.42 2.50 7.72
CA GLY A 134 -33.31 3.04 9.09
C GLY A 134 -31.89 3.21 9.64
N GLN A 135 -30.83 2.82 8.93
CA GLN A 135 -29.47 3.18 9.33
C GLN A 135 -29.19 4.65 9.02
N SER A 136 -28.80 5.41 10.05
CA SER A 136 -28.35 6.80 9.90
C SER A 136 -27.14 6.86 8.98
N SER A 137 -27.03 7.94 8.20
CA SER A 137 -25.94 8.25 7.26
C SER A 137 -24.55 8.44 7.91
N THR A 138 -24.36 7.94 9.12
CA THR A 138 -23.17 8.10 9.96
C THR A 138 -22.40 6.79 10.19
N CYS A 139 -22.86 5.67 9.61
CA CYS A 139 -22.17 4.39 9.74
C CYS A 139 -21.11 4.26 8.65
N ASP A 140 -19.84 4.25 9.05
CA ASP A 140 -18.73 3.86 8.19
C ASP A 140 -18.98 2.45 7.64
N SER A 141 -19.08 2.35 6.31
CA SER A 141 -19.30 1.09 5.60
C SER A 141 -18.17 0.08 5.79
N SER A 142 -16.99 0.52 6.25
CA SER A 142 -15.88 -0.37 6.62
C SER A 142 -15.91 -0.85 8.07
N ASN A 143 -16.85 -0.38 8.89
CA ASN A 143 -17.00 -0.86 10.26
C ASN A 143 -18.09 -1.95 10.33
N PRO A 144 -17.71 -3.20 10.59
CA PRO A 144 -18.68 -4.28 10.61
C PRO A 144 -19.63 -4.21 11.79
N GLN A 145 -20.92 -4.25 11.50
CA GLN A 145 -21.96 -4.36 12.52
C GLN A 145 -22.34 -5.84 12.70
N PHE A 146 -22.23 -6.30 13.93
CA PHE A 146 -22.72 -7.62 14.35
C PHE A 146 -24.01 -7.45 15.13
N GLN A 147 -25.01 -8.30 14.88
CA GLN A 147 -26.20 -8.32 15.70
C GLN A 147 -25.87 -8.99 17.03
N GLU A 148 -26.60 -8.63 18.10
CA GLU A 148 -26.40 -9.21 19.43
C GLU A 148 -26.46 -10.75 19.40
N ARG A 149 -27.36 -11.32 18.59
CA ARG A 149 -27.46 -12.77 18.38
C ARG A 149 -26.22 -13.38 17.70
N ASP A 150 -25.59 -12.68 16.77
CA ASP A 150 -24.39 -13.17 16.10
C ASP A 150 -23.26 -13.31 17.12
N VAL A 151 -23.13 -12.32 18.00
CA VAL A 151 -22.12 -12.31 19.07
C VAL A 151 -22.40 -13.39 20.12
N LYS A 152 -23.67 -13.61 20.49
CA LYS A 152 -24.06 -14.59 21.51
C LYS A 152 -24.02 -16.03 21.02
N ASP A 153 -24.52 -16.28 19.83
CA ASP A 153 -24.75 -17.64 19.32
C ASP A 153 -23.61 -18.13 18.42
N ARG A 154 -22.82 -17.21 17.83
CA ARG A 154 -21.79 -17.49 16.82
C ARG A 154 -20.50 -16.70 17.08
N GLN A 155 -20.07 -16.62 18.33
CA GLN A 155 -18.92 -15.82 18.74
C GLN A 155 -17.63 -16.12 17.95
N ALA A 156 -17.34 -17.40 17.67
CA ALA A 156 -16.17 -17.78 16.89
C ALA A 156 -16.19 -17.18 15.48
N ASP A 157 -17.32 -17.31 14.77
CA ASP A 157 -17.49 -16.75 13.43
C ASP A 157 -17.37 -15.21 13.42
N VAL A 158 -17.84 -14.54 14.49
CA VAL A 158 -17.67 -13.10 14.65
C VAL A 158 -16.19 -12.73 14.78
N LEU A 159 -15.45 -13.45 15.62
CA LEU A 159 -14.01 -13.21 15.81
C LEU A 159 -13.21 -13.45 14.52
N ASP A 160 -13.51 -14.53 13.80
CA ASP A 160 -12.83 -14.86 12.53
C ASP A 160 -13.10 -13.77 11.48
N ARG A 161 -14.37 -13.35 11.32
CA ARG A 161 -14.72 -12.26 10.40
C ARG A 161 -14.09 -10.93 10.79
N THR A 162 -14.05 -10.59 12.08
CA THR A 162 -13.34 -9.38 12.55
C THR A 162 -11.85 -9.45 12.26
N GLN A 163 -11.23 -10.63 12.39
CA GLN A 163 -9.83 -10.83 12.07
C GLN A 163 -9.56 -10.68 10.57
N GLU A 164 -10.40 -11.26 9.71
CA GLU A 164 -10.32 -11.10 8.25
C GLU A 164 -10.44 -9.62 7.85
N TRP A 165 -11.43 -8.91 8.38
CA TRP A 165 -11.60 -7.48 8.11
C TRP A 165 -10.40 -6.64 8.57
N ARG A 166 -9.82 -6.95 9.73
CA ARG A 166 -8.61 -6.28 10.19
C ARG A 166 -7.46 -6.49 9.20
N LYS A 167 -7.25 -7.72 8.73
CA LYS A 167 -6.21 -8.05 7.75
C LYS A 167 -6.42 -7.29 6.44
N GLU A 168 -7.66 -7.23 5.97
CA GLU A 168 -8.02 -6.51 4.74
C GLU A 168 -7.75 -5.00 4.85
N ARG A 169 -8.14 -4.37 5.97
CA ARG A 169 -7.85 -2.93 6.21
C ARG A 169 -6.35 -2.65 6.25
N VAL A 170 -5.58 -3.50 6.93
CA VAL A 170 -4.11 -3.40 6.97
C VAL A 170 -3.54 -3.53 5.55
N ARG A 171 -4.01 -4.51 4.78
CA ARG A 171 -3.61 -4.73 3.39
C ARG A 171 -3.86 -3.47 2.55
N TRP A 172 -5.04 -2.87 2.63
CA TRP A 172 -5.33 -1.64 1.88
C TRP A 172 -4.37 -0.51 2.25
N THR A 173 -4.14 -0.24 3.54
CA THR A 173 -3.21 0.84 3.91
C THR A 173 -1.78 0.56 3.42
N LEU A 174 -1.33 -0.69 3.48
CA LEU A 174 -0.03 -1.11 2.93
C LEU A 174 0.03 -0.95 1.41
N MET A 175 -1.05 -1.23 0.70
CA MET A 175 -1.11 -1.04 -0.75
C MET A 175 -1.07 0.41 -1.15
N SER A 176 -1.81 1.27 -0.46
CA SER A 176 -1.69 2.71 -0.67
C SER A 176 -0.27 3.22 -0.39
N ALA A 177 0.38 2.70 0.66
CA ALA A 177 1.78 3.01 0.94
C ALA A 177 2.71 2.52 -0.19
N ALA A 178 2.57 1.27 -0.64
CA ALA A 178 3.41 0.70 -1.70
C ALA A 178 3.27 1.47 -3.01
N MET A 179 2.04 1.80 -3.39
CA MET A 179 1.75 2.66 -4.55
C MET A 179 2.43 4.01 -4.40
N GLY A 180 2.24 4.69 -3.26
CA GLY A 180 2.91 5.95 -2.95
C GLY A 180 4.43 5.84 -3.04
N ARG A 181 5.03 4.82 -2.43
CA ARG A 181 6.47 4.60 -2.50
C ARG A 181 6.95 4.31 -3.93
N CYS A 182 6.16 3.62 -4.75
CA CYS A 182 6.49 3.43 -6.17
C CYS A 182 6.52 4.76 -6.94
N TYR A 183 5.59 5.68 -6.71
CA TYR A 183 5.65 7.04 -7.27
C TYR A 183 6.85 7.83 -6.73
N ALA A 184 7.11 7.73 -5.41
CA ALA A 184 8.21 8.44 -4.76
C ALA A 184 9.59 8.03 -5.30
N LEU A 185 9.74 6.75 -5.62
CA LEU A 185 10.97 6.14 -6.11
C LEU A 185 11.07 6.11 -7.65
N ASP A 186 10.14 6.75 -8.36
CA ASP A 186 10.07 6.80 -9.84
C ASP A 186 10.06 5.40 -10.48
N LEU A 187 9.30 4.47 -9.87
CA LEU A 187 9.21 3.07 -10.32
C LEU A 187 8.05 2.82 -11.29
N VAL A 188 7.15 3.79 -11.41
CA VAL A 188 5.92 3.72 -12.22
C VAL A 188 5.95 4.70 -13.37
N ARG A 189 5.22 4.39 -14.44
CA ARG A 189 5.21 5.22 -15.66
C ARG A 189 4.52 6.57 -15.42
N ALA A 190 5.05 7.63 -16.04
CA ALA A 190 4.66 9.03 -15.84
C ALA A 190 3.15 9.37 -15.94
N ASN A 191 2.33 8.56 -16.62
CA ASN A 191 0.88 8.83 -16.75
C ASN A 191 0.06 8.37 -15.54
N GLU A 192 0.62 7.57 -14.63
CA GLU A 192 -0.12 6.98 -13.50
C GLU A 192 -0.35 7.97 -12.35
N GLY A 193 0.42 9.07 -12.27
CA GLY A 193 0.23 10.10 -11.24
C GLY A 193 -1.13 10.80 -11.28
N LYS A 194 -1.84 10.74 -12.42
CA LYS A 194 -3.23 11.24 -12.55
C LYS A 194 -4.22 10.40 -11.75
N ASN A 195 -4.03 9.08 -11.73
CA ASN A 195 -4.90 8.16 -10.98
C ASN A 195 -4.71 8.38 -9.48
N ALA A 196 -3.45 8.48 -9.02
CA ALA A 196 -3.14 8.80 -7.63
C ALA A 196 -3.73 10.15 -7.18
N THR A 197 -3.61 11.19 -8.02
CA THR A 197 -4.22 12.50 -7.77
C THR A 197 -5.74 12.40 -7.67
N ALA A 198 -6.39 11.69 -8.60
CA ALA A 198 -7.85 11.53 -8.59
C ALA A 198 -8.34 10.74 -7.36
N GLN A 199 -7.60 9.72 -6.94
CA GLN A 199 -7.89 8.94 -5.74
C GLN A 199 -7.81 9.81 -4.47
N VAL A 200 -6.78 10.64 -4.35
CA VAL A 200 -6.65 11.61 -3.26
C VAL A 200 -7.79 12.63 -3.29
N ASP A 201 -8.07 13.23 -4.45
CA ASP A 201 -9.14 14.21 -4.62
C ASP A 201 -10.49 13.63 -4.20
N GLY A 202 -10.77 12.37 -4.56
CA GLY A 202 -11.97 11.64 -4.15
C GLY A 202 -12.03 11.39 -2.65
N ALA A 203 -10.94 10.91 -2.05
CA ALA A 203 -10.90 10.60 -0.61
C ALA A 203 -11.05 11.85 0.26
N LEU A 204 -10.55 13.00 -0.18
CA LEU A 204 -10.69 14.28 0.54
C LEU A 204 -12.10 14.88 0.42
N ASP A 205 -12.94 14.38 -0.49
CA ASP A 205 -14.35 14.75 -0.64
C ASP A 205 -15.29 13.72 0.00
N ILE A 206 -15.17 13.58 1.33
CA ILE A 206 -15.87 12.56 2.15
C ILE A 206 -17.40 12.63 2.00
N GLU A 207 -17.96 13.79 1.66
CA GLU A 207 -19.42 13.98 1.51
C GLU A 207 -19.96 13.48 0.16
N GLY A 208 -19.14 13.44 -0.88
CA GLY A 208 -19.59 13.17 -2.26
C GLY A 208 -19.55 11.71 -2.69
N ALA A 209 -18.64 10.90 -2.13
CA ALA A 209 -18.27 9.62 -2.75
C ALA A 209 -18.39 8.36 -1.85
N GLY A 210 -18.87 8.49 -0.60
CA GLY A 210 -19.12 7.32 0.26
C GLY A 210 -17.84 6.56 0.65
N TRP A 211 -16.71 7.26 0.74
CA TRP A 211 -15.43 6.68 1.16
C TRP A 211 -15.50 6.16 2.58
N SER A 212 -14.95 4.97 2.80
CA SER A 212 -14.75 4.44 4.14
C SER A 212 -13.53 5.05 4.83
N GLU A 213 -13.48 4.98 6.15
CA GLU A 213 -12.32 5.47 6.92
C GLU A 213 -11.02 4.78 6.50
N ALA A 214 -11.06 3.47 6.24
CA ALA A 214 -9.90 2.70 5.81
C ALA A 214 -9.33 3.22 4.48
N GLN A 215 -10.21 3.54 3.52
CA GLN A 215 -9.79 4.07 2.23
C GLN A 215 -9.28 5.51 2.34
N PHE A 216 -9.89 6.33 3.20
CA PHE A 216 -9.37 7.66 3.53
C PHE A 216 -7.95 7.56 4.10
N VAL A 217 -7.74 6.70 5.10
CA VAL A 217 -6.42 6.46 5.70
C VAL A 217 -5.42 6.02 4.63
N GLY A 218 -5.79 5.07 3.77
CA GLY A 218 -4.97 4.65 2.62
C GLY A 218 -4.56 5.83 1.73
N ALA A 219 -5.51 6.64 1.28
CA ALA A 219 -5.24 7.81 0.44
C ALA A 219 -4.31 8.83 1.12
N THR A 220 -4.49 9.08 2.42
CA THR A 220 -3.59 9.98 3.18
C THR A 220 -2.17 9.43 3.28
N VAL A 221 -2.02 8.11 3.48
CA VAL A 221 -0.72 7.43 3.55
C VAL A 221 -0.03 7.48 2.18
N MET A 222 -0.76 7.19 1.10
CA MET A 222 -0.25 7.32 -0.27
C MET A 222 0.25 8.74 -0.53
N LEU A 223 -0.53 9.77 -0.18
CA LEU A 223 -0.15 11.14 -0.44
C LEU A 223 1.09 11.55 0.37
N ARG A 224 1.16 11.20 1.67
CA ARG A 224 2.37 11.45 2.49
C ARG A 224 3.62 10.80 1.90
N ALA A 225 3.45 9.64 1.27
CA ALA A 225 4.53 8.88 0.65
C ALA A 225 5.05 9.52 -0.64
N CYS A 226 4.19 10.19 -1.42
CA CYS A 226 4.51 10.58 -2.81
C CYS A 226 4.16 12.02 -3.23
N ALA A 227 3.73 12.88 -2.32
CA ALA A 227 3.31 14.25 -2.65
C ALA A 227 4.33 14.94 -3.57
N LYS A 228 5.62 14.89 -3.24
CA LYS A 228 6.68 15.48 -4.06
C LYS A 228 6.71 14.96 -5.51
N SER A 229 6.55 13.65 -5.71
CA SER A 229 6.62 13.01 -7.03
C SER A 229 5.38 13.23 -7.88
N LEU A 230 4.22 13.46 -7.25
CA LEU A 230 3.02 13.89 -7.98
C LEU A 230 3.14 15.30 -8.57
N GLY A 231 4.31 15.95 -8.40
CA GLY A 231 4.63 17.22 -9.02
C GLY A 231 3.65 18.29 -8.60
N VAL A 232 3.23 18.27 -7.32
CA VAL A 232 2.09 19.07 -6.87
C VAL A 232 2.34 20.53 -7.23
N GLU A 233 1.61 20.97 -8.24
CA GLU A 233 1.47 22.39 -8.52
C GLU A 233 1.02 23.04 -7.21
N THR A 234 1.60 24.17 -6.84
CA THR A 234 1.28 24.87 -5.57
C THR A 234 -0.22 25.05 -5.34
N ILE A 235 -0.99 25.12 -6.43
CA ILE A 235 -2.45 25.16 -6.46
C ILE A 235 -3.07 23.89 -5.86
N LYS A 236 -2.63 22.69 -6.26
CA LYS A 236 -3.19 21.43 -5.76
C LYS A 236 -2.86 21.16 -4.30
N VAL A 237 -1.66 21.52 -3.84
CA VAL A 237 -1.31 21.47 -2.40
C VAL A 237 -2.28 22.35 -1.61
N SER A 238 -2.54 23.56 -2.10
CA SER A 238 -3.41 24.51 -1.41
C SER A 238 -4.85 23.97 -1.30
N GLU A 239 -5.37 23.40 -2.38
CA GLU A 239 -6.69 22.74 -2.39
C GLU A 239 -6.77 21.60 -1.36
N TRP A 240 -5.76 20.72 -1.32
CA TRP A 240 -5.72 19.62 -0.35
C TRP A 240 -5.63 20.13 1.08
N VAL A 241 -4.78 21.13 1.34
CA VAL A 241 -4.65 21.75 2.66
C VAL A 241 -5.97 22.33 3.13
N GLU A 242 -6.68 23.07 2.28
CA GLU A 242 -8.00 23.64 2.62
C GLU A 242 -9.03 22.55 2.95
N LYS A 243 -9.10 21.48 2.14
CA LYS A 243 -9.99 20.34 2.40
C LYS A 243 -9.65 19.64 3.71
N LEU A 244 -8.37 19.40 3.97
CA LEU A 244 -7.92 18.75 5.21
C LEU A 244 -8.22 19.61 6.44
N GLU A 245 -8.03 20.93 6.36
CA GLU A 245 -8.41 21.84 7.43
C GLU A 245 -9.92 21.77 7.68
N ALA A 246 -10.74 21.77 6.64
CA ALA A 246 -12.20 21.58 6.75
C ALA A 246 -12.57 20.33 7.57
N LEU A 247 -11.88 19.20 7.35
CA LEU A 247 -12.13 17.96 8.08
C LEU A 247 -11.85 18.06 9.58
N LEU A 248 -10.91 18.91 10.02
CA LEU A 248 -10.53 19.01 11.43
C LEU A 248 -11.63 19.64 12.30
N TRP A 249 -12.35 20.63 11.79
CA TRP A 249 -13.38 21.35 12.54
C TRP A 249 -14.81 20.88 12.25
N ARG A 250 -15.03 19.95 11.31
CA ARG A 250 -16.34 19.31 11.11
C ARG A 250 -16.75 18.45 12.32
N GLU A 251 -18.02 18.54 12.70
CA GLU A 251 -18.57 17.83 13.88
C GLU A 251 -18.74 16.33 13.65
N HIS A 252 -19.12 15.92 12.44
CA HIS A 252 -19.48 14.53 12.09
C HIS A 252 -18.33 13.75 11.42
N VAL A 253 -17.09 14.11 11.73
CA VAL A 253 -15.89 13.42 11.22
C VAL A 253 -15.23 12.67 12.37
N SER A 254 -14.88 11.41 12.14
CA SER A 254 -14.29 10.55 13.18
C SER A 254 -12.90 11.02 13.60
N PHE A 255 -12.48 10.58 14.79
CA PHE A 255 -11.15 10.88 15.31
C PHE A 255 -10.04 10.35 14.39
N THR A 256 -10.22 9.16 13.80
CA THR A 256 -9.27 8.56 12.85
C THR A 256 -9.05 9.46 11.64
N VAL A 257 -10.14 9.91 11.00
CA VAL A 257 -10.04 10.84 9.86
C VAL A 257 -9.36 12.14 10.28
N LYS A 258 -9.70 12.71 11.44
CA LYS A 258 -9.04 13.93 11.94
C LYS A 258 -7.55 13.73 12.22
N SER A 259 -7.16 12.60 12.81
CA SER A 259 -5.77 12.30 13.12
C SER A 259 -4.93 12.12 11.85
N HIS A 260 -5.48 11.43 10.84
CA HIS A 260 -4.79 11.24 9.57
C HIS A 260 -4.75 12.52 8.72
N SER A 261 -5.79 13.36 8.78
CA SER A 261 -5.73 14.74 8.26
C SER A 261 -4.67 15.57 8.95
N GLU A 262 -4.56 15.39 10.28
CA GLU A 262 -3.47 15.80 11.17
C GLU A 262 -2.09 15.72 10.52
N LEU A 263 -1.70 14.45 10.38
CA LEU A 263 -0.39 14.01 9.92
C LEU A 263 -0.14 14.46 8.47
N LEU A 264 -1.14 14.35 7.60
CA LEU A 264 -1.01 14.78 6.22
C LEU A 264 -0.82 16.30 6.11
N LEU A 265 -1.51 17.10 6.91
CA LEU A 265 -1.28 18.55 6.96
C LEU A 265 0.14 18.90 7.40
N ARG A 266 0.68 18.19 8.41
CA ARG A 266 2.08 18.38 8.81
C ARG A 266 3.04 18.08 7.67
N ASN A 267 2.83 16.97 6.96
CA ASN A 267 3.63 16.58 5.81
C ASN A 267 3.57 17.63 4.68
N LEU A 268 2.38 18.08 4.30
CA LEU A 268 2.19 19.06 3.22
C LEU A 268 2.69 20.47 3.58
N ARG A 269 2.75 20.83 4.87
CA ARG A 269 3.21 22.16 5.32
C ARG A 269 4.70 22.20 5.67
N GLY A 270 5.23 21.13 6.25
CA GLY A 270 6.58 21.08 6.82
C GLY A 270 7.55 20.13 6.10
N GLY A 271 7.07 19.33 5.16
CA GLY A 271 7.84 18.25 4.56
C GLY A 271 7.84 16.97 5.41
N PRO A 272 8.46 15.88 4.92
CA PRO A 272 9.40 15.83 3.80
C PRO A 272 8.76 15.76 2.41
N TYR A 273 7.43 15.60 2.31
CA TYR A 273 6.66 15.39 1.05
C TYR A 273 6.87 14.02 0.36
N ASP A 274 7.80 13.21 0.86
CA ASP A 274 8.15 11.88 0.33
C ASP A 274 8.53 10.91 1.45
N GLU A 275 7.66 10.74 2.45
CA GLU A 275 7.96 9.93 3.64
C GLU A 275 8.33 8.48 3.30
N THR A 276 9.41 7.99 3.93
CA THR A 276 9.84 6.59 3.83
C THR A 276 8.85 5.67 4.53
N SER A 277 8.92 4.37 4.24
CA SER A 277 8.11 3.35 4.91
C SER A 277 8.29 3.41 6.43
N GLU A 278 9.52 3.57 6.92
CA GLU A 278 9.77 3.76 8.36
C GLU A 278 9.04 4.99 8.95
N GLN A 279 8.91 6.07 8.19
CA GLN A 279 8.21 7.28 8.62
C GLN A 279 6.68 7.14 8.55
N LEU A 280 6.17 6.47 7.51
CA LEU A 280 4.74 6.18 7.34
C LEU A 280 4.22 5.22 8.42
N PHE A 281 5.05 4.28 8.85
CA PHE A 281 4.68 3.17 9.73
C PHE A 281 5.17 3.31 11.19
N GLN A 282 5.37 4.54 11.67
CA GLN A 282 5.69 4.76 13.10
C GLN A 282 4.50 4.36 13.97
N MET A 283 4.71 3.50 14.98
CA MET A 283 3.63 2.97 15.83
C MET A 283 2.70 4.04 16.42
N LYS A 284 3.25 5.22 16.75
CA LYS A 284 2.47 6.34 17.33
C LYS A 284 1.43 6.93 16.38
N ASP A 285 1.57 6.69 15.08
CA ASP A 285 0.76 7.30 14.03
C ASP A 285 -0.31 6.33 13.47
N TRP A 286 -0.36 5.10 14.01
CA TRP A 286 -1.29 4.05 13.60
C TRP A 286 -2.45 3.96 14.60
N LEU A 287 -3.50 4.73 14.33
CA LEU A 287 -4.79 4.66 15.02
C LEU A 287 -5.77 3.95 14.08
N PHE A 288 -6.14 2.71 14.41
CA PHE A 288 -7.21 1.97 13.72
C PHE A 288 -8.54 2.10 14.44
#